data_AF-A0A7U9SAL4-F1
#
_entry.id   AF-A0A7U9SAL4-F1
#
_cell.length_a   1.000
_cell.length_b   1.000
_cell.length_c   1.000
_cell.angle_alpha   90.00
_cell.angle_beta   90.00
_cell.angle_gamma   90.00
#
_symmetry.space_group_name_H-M   'P 1'
#
loop_
_entity.id
_entity.type
_entity.pdbx_description
1 polymer ?
#
loop_
_entity_poly.entity_id
_entity_poly.type
_entity_poly.pdbx_seq_one_letter_code
_entity_poly.pdbx_strand_id
1 'polypeptide(L)' 'MQPILDQSEVYSGCYGRISVNFYGFNSNGNRGIAAGLGNIQKLRDGESLGGRTNAEDDFDAVEVDDEEDFLG' A
#
# COMPACT_ATOMS: atom_id res chain seq x y z
N MET A 1 19.87 -6.38 -13.91
CA MET A 1 18.92 -6.07 -12.82
C MET A 1 18.06 -7.29 -12.62
N GLN A 2 17.93 -7.77 -11.39
CA GLN A 2 17.06 -8.91 -11.07
C GLN A 2 15.70 -8.37 -10.63
N PRO A 3 14.58 -8.87 -11.20
CA PRO A 3 13.25 -8.49 -10.74
C PRO A 3 13.06 -9.00 -9.30
N ILE A 4 12.53 -8.14 -8.44
CA ILE A 4 12.07 -8.54 -7.11
C ILE A 4 10.75 -9.29 -7.33
N LEU A 5 10.73 -10.58 -7.03
CA LEU A 5 9.57 -11.46 -7.21
C LEU A 5 8.73 -11.58 -5.93
N ASP A 6 9.27 -11.13 -4.80
CA ASP A 6 8.62 -11.20 -3.49
C ASP A 6 8.21 -9.80 -3.03
N GLN A 7 6.90 -9.60 -2.86
CA GLN A 7 6.33 -8.33 -2.42
C GLN A 7 6.75 -7.98 -0.99
N SER A 8 7.13 -8.96 -0.16
CA SER A 8 7.61 -8.72 1.20
C SER A 8 8.98 -8.03 1.24
N GLU A 9 9.74 -8.06 0.14
CA GLU A 9 11.01 -7.35 0.09
C GLU A 9 10.84 -5.83 0.00
N VAL A 10 9.71 -5.32 -0.47
CA VAL A 10 9.44 -3.88 -0.55
C VAL A 10 8.42 -3.52 0.52
N TYR A 11 8.90 -2.92 1.61
CA TYR A 11 8.08 -2.52 2.75
C TYR A 11 8.33 -1.07 3.15
N SER A 12 7.35 -0.45 3.83
CA SER A 12 7.48 0.91 4.38
C SER A 12 8.68 0.98 5.31
N GLY A 13 9.71 1.75 4.93
CA GLY A 13 10.98 1.82 5.67
C GLY A 13 12.19 1.20 4.95
N CYS A 14 11.98 0.46 3.86
CA CYS A 14 13.08 0.05 2.99
C CYS A 14 13.68 1.26 2.24
N TYR A 15 14.97 1.17 1.92
CA TYR A 15 15.65 2.20 1.14
C TYR A 15 15.79 1.74 -0.30
N GLY A 16 15.31 2.56 -1.22
CA GLY A 16 15.40 2.30 -2.65
C GLY A 16 15.54 3.58 -3.46
N ARG A 17 15.89 3.41 -4.74
CA ARG A 17 15.77 4.46 -5.75
C ARG A 17 14.40 4.35 -6.39
N ILE A 18 13.72 5.48 -6.51
CA ILE A 18 12.44 5.56 -7.20
C ILE A 18 12.58 6.50 -8.39
N SER A 19 12.04 6.10 -9.53
CA SER A 19 11.84 7.00 -10.66
C SER A 19 10.54 7.76 -10.42
N VAL A 20 10.61 9.09 -10.36
CA VAL A 20 9.44 9.94 -10.19
C VAL A 20 9.31 10.86 -11.40
N ASN A 21 8.14 10.92 -11.99
CA ASN A 21 7.81 11.84 -13.08
C ASN A 21 6.86 12.92 -12.58
N PHE A 22 7.29 14.18 -12.65
CA PHE A 22 6.45 15.30 -12.26
C PHE A 22 5.65 15.80 -13.46
N TYR A 23 4.33 15.89 -13.30
CA TYR A 23 3.45 16.42 -14.34
C TYR A 23 2.42 17.35 -13.74
N GLY A 24 2.05 18.39 -14.50
CA GLY A 24 0.97 19.28 -14.11
C GLY A 24 -0.36 18.54 -14.20
N PHE A 25 -1.18 18.64 -13.14
CA PHE A 25 -2.54 18.13 -13.16
C PHE A 25 -3.54 19.27 -12.93
N ASN A 26 -4.67 19.17 -13.61
CA ASN A 26 -5.83 20.03 -13.43
C ASN A 26 -7.06 19.15 -13.55
N SER A 27 -7.60 18.70 -12.42
CA SER A 27 -8.73 17.78 -12.38
C SER A 27 -9.67 18.15 -11.23
N ASN A 28 -10.98 18.13 -11.47
CA ASN A 28 -12.02 18.42 -10.48
C ASN A 28 -11.81 19.72 -9.67
N GLY A 29 -11.27 20.77 -10.32
CA GLY A 29 -11.00 22.06 -9.67
C GLY A 29 -9.67 22.13 -8.91
N ASN A 30 -8.98 21.00 -8.71
CA ASN A 30 -7.65 20.95 -8.11
C ASN A 30 -6.58 21.10 -9.18
N ARG A 31 -5.65 22.03 -8.97
CA ARG A 31 -4.53 22.30 -9.86
C ARG A 31 -3.23 22.18 -9.07
N GLY A 32 -2.24 21.52 -9.66
CA GLY A 32 -0.94 21.40 -9.03
C GLY A 32 0.04 20.59 -9.86
N ILE A 33 1.16 20.24 -9.24
CA ILE A 33 2.14 19.31 -9.79
C ILE A 33 1.96 17.98 -9.07
N ALA A 34 1.62 16.94 -9.82
CA ALA A 34 1.57 15.58 -9.35
C ALA A 34 2.93 14.90 -9.56
N ALA A 35 3.21 13.89 -8.74
CA ALA A 35 4.39 13.07 -8.81
C ALA A 35 3.97 11.63 -9.15
N GLY A 36 4.10 11.24 -10.42
CA GLY A 36 3.85 9.88 -10.88
C GLY A 36 4.99 8.97 -10.47
N LEU A 37 4.65 7.87 -9.79
CA LEU A 37 5.61 6.84 -9.42
C LEU A 37 5.89 5.92 -10.62
N GLY A 38 7.16 5.77 -10.96
CA GLY A 38 7.65 4.83 -11.96
C GLY A 38 8.30 3.61 -11.32
N ASN A 39 9.43 3.19 -11.87
CA ASN A 39 10.16 2.02 -11.38
C ASN A 39 10.79 2.26 -10.00
N ILE A 40 10.81 1.20 -9.19
CA ILE A 40 11.41 1.17 -7.86
C ILE A 40 12.55 0.15 -7.86
N GLN A 41 13.71 0.54 -7.36
CA GLN A 41 14.88 -0.33 -7.17
C GLN A 41 15.24 -0.34 -5.68
N LYS A 42 14.98 -1.45 -5.00
CA LYS A 42 15.43 -1.67 -3.62
C LYS A 42 16.96 -1.66 -3.56
N LEU A 43 17.53 -0.96 -2.58
CA LEU A 43 18.97 -0.90 -2.33
C LEU A 43 19.36 -1.60 -1.04
N ARG A 44 18.60 -1.39 0.04
CA ARG A 44 18.84 -2.01 1.34
C ARG A 44 17.57 -2.07 2.16
N ASP A 45 17.53 -3.04 3.04
CA ASP A 45 16.56 -3.09 4.13
C ASP A 45 16.79 -1.92 5.10
N GLY A 46 15.70 -1.38 5.61
CA GLY A 46 15.68 -0.37 6.66
C GLY A 46 14.76 -0.78 7.79
N GLU A 47 14.65 0.07 8.81
CA GLU A 47 13.69 -0.15 9.88
C GLU A 47 12.27 -0.08 9.30
N SER A 48 11.45 -1.10 9.55
CA SER A 48 10.08 -1.12 9.06
C SER A 48 9.28 -0.03 9.80
N LEU A 49 8.85 0.98 9.06
CA LEU A 49 8.05 2.11 9.55
C LEU A 49 6.55 1.77 9.53
N GLY A 50 6.21 0.50 9.76
CA GLY A 50 4.86 -0.04 9.65
C GLY A 50 3.84 0.74 10.46
N GLY A 51 2.87 1.31 9.75
CA GLY A 51 1.64 1.91 10.27
C GLY A 51 0.84 2.42 9.06
N ARG A 52 -0.41 2.05 8.83
CA ARG A 52 -1.50 1.55 9.68
C ARG A 52 -2.53 0.84 8.77
N THR A 53 -3.33 -0.04 9.37
CA THR A 53 -4.80 0.07 9.26
C THR A 53 -5.35 -0.13 10.66
N ASN A 54 -6.39 0.62 11.03
CA ASN A 54 -7.15 0.28 12.24
C ASN A 54 -7.97 -0.97 11.90
N ALA A 55 -8.05 -1.95 12.79
CA ALA A 55 -8.78 -3.19 12.53
C ALA A 55 -10.26 -2.94 12.17
N GLU A 56 -10.81 -1.78 12.52
CA GLU A 56 -12.15 -1.32 12.14
C GLU A 56 -12.33 -1.05 10.64
N ASP A 57 -11.25 -0.78 9.88
CA ASP A 57 -11.30 -0.67 8.41
C ASP A 57 -11.16 -2.05 7.72
N ASP A 58 -10.58 -3.03 8.42
CA ASP A 58 -10.22 -4.35 7.85
C ASP A 58 -11.30 -5.42 8.11
N PHE A 59 -12.14 -5.24 9.13
CA PHE A 59 -13.13 -6.23 9.54
C PHE A 59 -14.49 -5.58 9.88
N ASP A 60 -15.53 -6.01 9.18
CA ASP A 60 -16.92 -5.75 9.59
C ASP A 60 -17.29 -6.59 10.83
N ALA A 61 -18.23 -6.09 11.63
CA ALA A 61 -18.81 -6.88 12.71
C ALA A 61 -19.47 -8.14 12.11
N VAL A 62 -19.04 -9.31 12.54
CA VAL A 62 -19.73 -10.56 12.19
C VAL A 62 -21.11 -10.49 12.86
N GLU A 63 -22.14 -10.20 12.07
CA GLU A 63 -23.52 -10.40 12.53
C GLU A 63 -23.70 -11.89 12.74
N VAL A 64 -23.64 -12.29 14.01
CA VAL A 64 -24.16 -13.58 14.42
C VAL A 64 -25.67 -13.41 14.37
N ASP A 65 -26.25 -13.52 13.17
CA ASP A 65 -27.65 -13.92 13.10
C ASP A 65 -27.73 -15.26 13.84
N ASP A 66 -28.69 -15.37 14.75
CA ASP A 66 -28.99 -16.56 15.52
C ASP A 66 -29.47 -17.70 14.58
N GLU A 67 -28.64 -18.15 13.64
CA GLU A 67 -28.85 -19.31 12.79
C GLU A 67 -28.00 -20.46 13.31
N GLU A 68 -28.69 -21.29 14.10
CA GLU A 68 -28.41 -22.67 14.47
C GLU A 68 -28.07 -23.61 13.26
N ASP A 69 -27.15 -23.26 12.35
CA ASP A 69 -26.92 -24.03 11.12
C ASP A 69 -25.45 -24.16 10.65
N PHE A 70 -24.46 -24.05 11.57
CA PHE A 70 -23.06 -24.45 11.29
C PHE A 70 -22.66 -25.79 11.94
N LEU A 71 -23.57 -26.44 12.67
CA LEU A 71 -23.39 -27.81 13.21
C LEU A 71 -24.57 -28.70 12.83
N GLY A 72 -24.76 -28.89 11.53
CA GLY A 72 -25.53 -30.00 10.94
C GLY A 72 -24.61 -31.04 10.33
#